data_AF-A0AAV5MZE0-F1
#
_entry.id   AF-A0AAV5MZE0-F1
#
_cell.length_a   1.000
_cell.length_b   1.000
_cell.length_c   1.000
_cell.angle_alpha   90.00
_cell.angle_beta   90.00
_cell.angle_gamma   90.00
#
_symmetry.space_group_name_H-M   'P 1'
#
loop_
_entity.id
_entity.type
_entity.pdbx_description
1 polymer ?
#
loop_
_entity_poly.entity_id
_entity_poly.type
_entity_poly.pdbx_seq_one_letter_code
_entity_poly.pdbx_strand_id
1 'polypeptide(L)' 'GMYEESIPYYVRALTMNPKADNAWQYLRISLSCASRNDMMEACDARNLDLLNKEFPL' A
#
# COMPACT_ATOMS: atom_id res chain seq x y z
N GLY A 1 1.47 0.00 -15.89
CA GLY A 1 1.51 -1.43 -15.50
C GLY A 1 0.59 -1.60 -14.31
N MET A 2 -0.15 -2.69 -14.22
CA MET A 2 -1.27 -2.87 -13.25
C MET A 2 -0.87 -2.74 -11.76
N TYR A 3 0.42 -2.61 -11.44
CA TYR A 3 0.92 -2.44 -10.09
C TYR A 3 0.46 -1.14 -9.44
N GLU A 4 0.51 -0.01 -10.15
CA GLU A 4 0.13 1.29 -9.57
C GLU A 4 -1.37 1.37 -9.27
N GLU A 5 -2.19 0.84 -10.17
CA GLU A 5 -3.65 0.72 -9.98
C GLU A 5 -4.01 -0.25 -8.85
N SER A 6 -3.18 -1.26 -8.54
CA SER A 6 -3.44 -2.21 -7.46
C SER A 6 -3.24 -1.64 -6.05
N ILE A 7 -2.41 -0.60 -5.91
CA ILE A 7 -2.04 0.00 -4.63
C ILE A 7 -3.27 0.43 -3.81
N PRO A 8 -4.21 1.24 -4.33
CA PRO A 8 -5.38 1.68 -3.56
C PRO A 8 -6.25 0.51 -3.08
N TYR A 9 -6.34 -0.59 -3.85
CA TYR A 9 -7.09 -1.78 -3.42
C TYR A 9 -6.42 -2.49 -2.24
N TYR A 10 -5.09 -2.61 -2.23
CA TYR A 10 -4.37 -3.16 -1.09
C TYR A 10 -4.47 -2.27 0.15
N VAL A 11 -4.35 -0.95 -0.03
CA VAL A 11 -4.53 0.02 1.05
C VAL A 11 -5.94 -0.10 1.62
N ARG A 12 -6.97 -0.18 0.78
CA ARG A 12 -8.36 -0.39 1.22
C ARG A 12 -8.53 -1.69 1.98
N ALA A 13 -7.98 -2.81 1.48
CA ALA A 13 -8.04 -4.09 2.18
C ALA A 13 -7.40 -4.02 3.58
N LEU A 14 -6.27 -3.30 3.70
CA LEU A 14 -5.58 -3.10 4.97
C LEU A 14 -6.33 -2.16 5.93
N THR A 15 -7.06 -1.15 5.42
CA THR A 15 -7.95 -0.35 6.28
C THR A 15 -9.07 -1.18 6.91
N MET A 16 -9.50 -2.25 6.22
CA MET A 16 -10.50 -3.19 6.76
C MET A 16 -9.88 -4.25 7.66
N ASN A 17 -8.67 -4.73 7.35
CA ASN A 17 -7.94 -5.70 8.14
C ASN A 17 -6.43 -5.37 8.20
N PRO A 18 -5.97 -4.57 9.17
CA PRO A 18 -4.57 -4.16 9.26
C PRO A 18 -3.62 -5.29 9.67
N LYS A 19 -4.15 -6.44 10.12
CA LYS A 19 -3.38 -7.63 10.51
C LYS A 19 -3.07 -8.57 9.33
N ALA A 20 -3.54 -8.23 8.12
CA ALA A 20 -3.27 -9.00 6.92
C ALA A 20 -1.83 -8.80 6.43
N ASP A 21 -0.88 -9.57 6.97
CA ASP A 21 0.55 -9.46 6.61
C ASP A 21 0.81 -9.74 5.12
N ASN A 22 0.01 -10.61 4.50
CA ASN A 22 0.06 -10.85 3.06
C ASN A 22 -0.27 -9.58 2.25
N ALA A 23 -1.28 -8.81 2.66
CA ALA A 23 -1.65 -7.57 1.97
C ALA A 23 -0.57 -6.50 2.10
N TRP A 24 0.12 -6.42 3.25
CA TRP A 24 1.30 -5.55 3.41
C TRP A 24 2.45 -5.95 2.48
N GLN A 25 2.72 -7.25 2.32
CA GLN A 25 3.76 -7.73 1.39
C GLN A 25 3.42 -7.37 -0.06
N TYR A 26 2.19 -7.60 -0.50
CA TYR A 26 1.78 -7.24 -1.86
C TYR A 26 1.80 -5.73 -2.11
N LEU A 27 1.35 -4.93 -1.14
CA LEU A 27 1.44 -3.47 -1.20
C LEU A 27 2.89 -3.03 -1.42
N ARG A 28 3.83 -3.56 -0.63
CA ARG A 28 5.26 -3.22 -0.73
C ARG A 28 5.87 -3.60 -2.08
N ILE A 29 5.47 -4.76 -2.64
CA ILE A 29 5.90 -5.17 -3.98
C ILE A 29 5.34 -4.22 -5.04
N SER A 30 4.05 -3.90 -4.98
CA SER A 30 3.41 -2.97 -5.93
C SER A 30 4.04 -1.57 -5.88
N LEU A 31 4.35 -1.06 -4.68
CA LEU A 31 5.06 0.21 -4.50
C LEU A 31 6.46 0.19 -5.14
N SER A 32 7.22 -0.88 -4.92
CA SER A 32 8.54 -1.06 -5.53
C SER A 32 8.46 -1.14 -7.06
N CYS A 33 7.51 -1.92 -7.60
CA CYS A 33 7.28 -2.02 -9.05
C CYS A 33 6.78 -0.70 -9.68
N ALA A 34 6.03 0.11 -8.93
CA ALA A 34 5.58 1.44 -9.33
C ALA A 34 6.64 2.53 -9.12
N SER A 35 7.84 2.18 -8.64
CA SER A 35 8.89 3.15 -8.26
C SER A 35 8.44 4.21 -7.25
N ARG A 36 7.41 3.92 -6.44
CA ARG A 36 6.89 4.76 -5.35
C ARG A 36 7.70 4.58 -4.07
N ASN A 37 9.00 4.90 -4.18
CA ASN A 37 9.94 4.82 -3.06
C ASN A 37 9.61 5.80 -1.94
N ASP A 38 8.92 6.89 -2.26
CA ASP A 38 8.39 7.88 -1.32
C ASP A 38 7.42 7.26 -0.29
N MET A 39 6.71 6.20 -0.66
CA MET A 39 5.70 5.55 0.18
C MET A 39 6.18 4.25 0.84
N MET A 40 7.43 3.83 0.59
CA MET A 40 8.00 2.62 1.17
C MET A 40 8.15 2.74 2.69
N GLU A 41 8.59 3.90 3.19
CA GLU A 41 8.70 4.16 4.63
C GLU A 41 7.33 4.13 5.32
N ALA A 42 6.30 4.69 4.68
CA ALA A 42 4.93 4.63 5.16
C ALA A 42 4.40 3.20 5.21
N CYS A 43 4.73 2.39 4.20
CA CYS A 43 4.39 0.97 4.15
C CYS A 43 5.08 0.16 5.25
N ASP A 44 6.39 0.37 5.46
CA ASP A 44 7.17 -0.34 6.49
C ASP A 44 6.73 0.07 7.91
N ALA A 45 6.37 1.35 8.12
CA ALA A 45 5.80 1.86 9.36
C ALA A 45 4.32 1.47 9.59
N ARG A 46 3.71 0.75 8.64
CA ARG A 46 2.26 0.44 8.61
C ARG A 46 1.36 1.66 8.79
N ASN A 47 1.76 2.81 8.25
CA ASN A 47 1.03 4.06 8.35
C ASN A 47 -0.12 4.12 7.34
N LEU A 48 -1.25 3.50 7.70
CA LEU A 48 -2.43 3.45 6.85
C LEU A 48 -3.09 4.81 6.63
N ASP A 49 -2.97 5.75 7.57
CA ASP A 49 -3.56 7.08 7.40
C ASP A 49 -2.88 7.84 6.26
N LEU A 50 -1.55 7.79 6.19
CA LEU A 50 -0.79 8.39 5.10
C LEU A 50 -1.04 7.67 3.77
N LEU A 51 -1.00 6.34 3.77
CA LEU A 51 -1.24 5.54 2.56
C LEU A 51 -2.64 5.74 2.00
N ASN A 52 -3.66 5.80 2.84
CA ASN A 52 -5.05 6.00 2.42
C ASN A 52 -5.30 7.44 1.92
N LYS A 53 -4.54 8.41 2.41
CA LYS A 53 -4.58 9.79 1.92
C LYS A 53 -3.92 9.95 0.56
N GLU A 54 -2.80 9.27 0.34
CA GLU A 54 -2.05 9.32 -0.93
C GLU A 54 -2.69 8.44 -2.02
N PHE A 55 -3.34 7.34 -1.63
CA PHE A 55 -4.01 6.41 -2.53
C PHE A 55 -5.50 6.24 -2.16
N PRO A 56 -6.31 7.30 -2.27
CA PRO A 56 -7.74 7.17 -2.10
C PRO A 56 -8.32 6.33 -3.24
N LEU A 57 -9.34 5.54 -2.91
CA LEU A 57 -10.11 4.76 -3.87
C LEU A 57 -11.28 5.59 -4.41
#